data_AF-A0A7H4M512-F1
#
_entry.id   AF-A0A7H4M512-F1
#
_cell.length_a   1.000
_cell.length_b   1.000
_cell.length_c   1.000
_cell.angle_alpha   90.00
_cell.angle_beta   90.00
_cell.angle_gamma   90.00
#
_symmetry.space_group_name_H-M   'P 1'
#
loop_
_entity.id
_entity.type
_entity.pdbx_description
1 polymer ?
#
loop_
_entity_poly.entity_id
_entity_poly.type
_entity_poly.pdbx_seq_one_letter_code
_entity_poly.pdbx_strand_id
1 'polypeptide(L)'
;MHLYQEFVPGEQTAKYIDKVMTRLTLVGALYITFICLIPEFMRDAMKVPFYFGGTSLLIVVVVIMDFMAQVQTLMMSSQYESALKKANLKGYGR
;
A
#
# COMPACT_ATOMS: atom_id res chain seq x y z
N MET A 1 38.13 -14.93 6.45
CA MET A 1 36.84 -14.25 6.69
C MET A 1 36.48 -13.32 5.52
N HIS A 2 36.52 -13.80 4.26
CA HIS A 2 36.23 -12.97 3.06
C HIS A 2 35.53 -13.75 1.93
N LEU A 3 34.98 -14.95 2.23
CA LEU A 3 34.47 -15.88 1.20
C LEU A 3 33.04 -16.37 1.46
N TYR A 4 32.16 -15.58 2.08
CA TYR A 4 30.77 -15.99 2.34
C TYR A 4 29.68 -15.06 1.76
N GLN A 5 30.04 -14.07 0.94
CA GLN A 5 29.07 -13.10 0.40
C GLN A 5 28.56 -13.46 -1.01
N GLU A 6 29.16 -14.41 -1.73
CA GLU A 6 28.89 -14.57 -3.18
C GLU A 6 27.60 -15.32 -3.55
N PHE A 7 26.89 -15.95 -2.60
CA PHE A 7 25.66 -16.70 -2.91
C PHE A 7 24.58 -16.60 -1.83
N VAL A 8 24.17 -15.40 -1.43
CA VAL A 8 22.83 -15.23 -0.84
C VAL A 8 21.85 -15.12 -2.02
N PRO A 9 20.95 -16.11 -2.26
CA PRO A 9 19.93 -16.07 -3.33
C PRO A 9 18.84 -15.03 -3.01
N GLY A 10 19.27 -13.78 -2.84
CA GLY A 10 18.49 -12.67 -2.31
C GLY A 10 19.05 -11.32 -2.74
N GLU A 11 20.36 -11.17 -2.99
CA GLU A 11 20.91 -9.85 -3.35
C GLU A 11 20.46 -9.40 -4.75
N GLN A 12 20.41 -10.30 -5.74
CA GLN A 12 19.85 -9.98 -7.06
C GLN A 12 18.33 -9.76 -7.00
N THR A 13 17.60 -10.56 -6.21
CA THR A 13 16.16 -10.40 -6.01
C THR A 13 15.84 -9.08 -5.30
N ALA A 14 16.60 -8.71 -4.28
CA ALA A 14 16.47 -7.44 -3.57
C ALA A 14 16.72 -6.28 -4.52
N LYS A 15 17.82 -6.29 -5.30
CA LYS A 15 18.11 -5.27 -6.31
C LYS A 15 17.00 -5.12 -7.36
N TYR A 16 16.36 -6.23 -7.75
CA TYR A 16 15.23 -6.20 -8.67
C TYR A 16 13.97 -5.61 -8.03
N ILE A 17 13.59 -6.07 -6.83
CA ILE A 17 12.43 -5.56 -6.09
C ILE A 17 12.61 -4.07 -5.80
N ASP A 18 13.79 -3.66 -5.38
CA ASP A 18 14.09 -2.27 -5.03
C ASP A 18 14.01 -1.35 -6.25
N LYS A 19 14.47 -1.83 -7.42
CA LYS A 19 14.31 -1.12 -8.69
C LYS A 19 12.85 -0.98 -9.11
N VAL A 20 12.02 -2.00 -8.88
CA VAL A 20 10.58 -1.96 -9.20
C VAL A 20 9.84 -1.06 -8.21
N MET A 21 10.08 -1.22 -6.92
CA MET A 21 9.51 -0.39 -5.85
C MET A 21 9.84 1.08 -6.07
N THR A 22 11.08 1.41 -6.41
CA THR A 22 11.49 2.79 -6.67
C THR A 22 10.69 3.41 -7.81
N ARG A 23 10.51 2.70 -8.94
CA ARG A 23 9.71 3.23 -10.06
C ARG A 23 8.24 3.38 -9.68
N LEU A 24 7.67 2.41 -8.97
CA LEU A 24 6.27 2.44 -8.56
C LEU A 24 6.01 3.60 -7.59
N THR A 25 6.88 3.78 -6.60
CA THR A 25 6.81 4.88 -5.63
C THR A 25 6.96 6.23 -6.31
N LEU A 26 7.84 6.35 -7.30
CA LEU A 26 8.07 7.62 -8.02
C LEU A 26 6.82 8.03 -8.83
N VAL A 27 6.13 7.07 -9.47
CA VAL A 27 4.85 7.31 -10.15
C VAL A 27 3.73 7.60 -9.14
N GLY A 28 3.67 6.85 -8.03
CA GLY A 28 2.69 7.05 -6.97
C GLY A 28 2.79 8.41 -6.29
N ALA A 29 4.00 8.87 -5.96
CA ALA A 29 4.24 10.18 -5.37
C ALA A 29 3.79 11.32 -6.29
N LEU A 30 4.04 11.19 -7.61
CA LEU A 30 3.56 12.13 -8.62
C LEU A 30 2.03 12.21 -8.62
N TYR A 31 1.35 11.06 -8.60
CA TYR A 31 -0.11 10.98 -8.57
C TYR A 31 -0.71 11.62 -7.31
N ILE A 32 -0.19 11.27 -6.12
CA ILE A 32 -0.68 11.81 -4.84
C ILE A 32 -0.47 13.33 -4.77
N THR A 33 0.68 13.82 -5.24
CA THR A 33 0.95 15.27 -5.31
C THR A 33 -0.07 15.98 -6.19
N PHE A 34 -0.39 15.40 -7.36
CA PHE A 34 -1.36 15.96 -8.28
C PHE A 34 -2.78 16.02 -7.67
N ILE A 35 -3.20 14.95 -6.99
CA ILE A 35 -4.49 14.88 -6.30
C ILE A 35 -4.61 15.91 -5.16
N CYS A 36 -3.50 16.18 -4.45
CA CYS A 36 -3.44 17.18 -3.39
C CYS A 36 -3.44 18.61 -3.94
N LEU A 37 -2.96 18.82 -5.17
CA LEU A 37 -2.89 20.14 -5.80
C LEU A 37 -4.26 20.66 -6.27
N ILE A 38 -5.13 19.75 -6.75
CA ILE A 38 -6.49 20.07 -7.22
C ILE A 38 -7.32 20.88 -6.20
N PRO A 39 -7.47 20.44 -4.93
CA PRO A 39 -8.25 21.18 -3.93
C PRO A 39 -7.60 22.49 -3.53
N GLU A 40 -6.28 22.58 -3.54
CA GLU A 40 -5.55 23.81 -3.25
C GLU A 40 -5.81 24.87 -4.34
N PHE A 41 -5.82 24.44 -5.60
CA PHE A 41 -6.15 25.29 -6.74
C PHE A 41 -7.62 25.74 -6.75
N MET A 42 -8.55 24.85 -6.40
CA MET A 42 -9.98 25.20 -6.26
C MET A 42 -10.23 26.22 -5.12
N ARG A 43 -9.44 26.16 -4.04
CA ARG A 43 -9.54 27.08 -2.90
C ARG A 43 -9.13 28.51 -3.27
N ASP A 44 -8.16 28.68 -4.16
CA ASP A 44 -7.67 30.00 -4.57
C ASP A 44 -8.66 30.72 -5.51
N ALA A 45 -9.39 29.97 -6.34
CA ALA A 45 -10.35 30.50 -7.31
C ALA A 45 -11.71 30.93 -6.70
N MET A 46 -12.20 30.22 -5.68
CA MET A 46 -13.47 30.53 -5.01
C MET A 46 -13.20 30.84 -3.54
N LYS A 47 -13.02 32.12 -3.20
CA LYS A 47 -12.83 32.70 -1.84
C LYS A 47 -14.01 32.48 -0.87
N VAL A 48 -14.63 31.31 -0.87
CA VAL A 48 -15.65 30.91 0.09
C VAL A 48 -14.97 30.01 1.12
N PRO A 49 -15.09 30.29 2.43
CA PRO A 49 -14.51 29.45 3.47
C PRO A 49 -15.33 28.16 3.52
N PHE A 50 -15.02 27.24 2.63
CA PHE A 50 -15.45 25.87 2.79
C PHE A 50 -14.87 25.44 4.15
N TYR A 51 -15.76 25.17 5.12
CA TYR A 51 -15.47 24.52 6.40
C TYR A 51 -14.68 23.19 6.23
N PHE A 52 -14.54 22.75 4.98
CA PHE A 52 -13.76 21.65 4.42
C PHE A 52 -12.40 22.12 3.87
N GLY A 53 -11.56 22.74 4.71
CA GLY A 53 -10.22 23.17 4.31
C GLY A 53 -9.32 22.02 3.84
N GLY A 54 -8.20 22.34 3.17
CA GLY A 54 -7.27 21.33 2.62
C GLY A 54 -6.85 20.24 3.61
N THR A 55 -6.84 20.55 4.91
CA THR A 55 -6.63 19.61 6.01
C THR A 55 -7.70 18.51 6.09
N SER A 56 -8.99 18.83 6.02
CA SER A 56 -10.04 17.80 6.10
C SER A 56 -10.03 16.88 4.88
N LEU A 57 -9.67 17.40 3.70
CA LEU A 57 -9.56 16.58 2.50
C LEU A 57 -8.36 15.62 2.58
N LEU A 58 -7.20 16.11 3.04
CA LEU A 58 -6.03 15.27 3.29
C LEU A 58 -6.34 14.16 4.30
N ILE A 59 -7.03 14.50 5.39
CA ILE A 59 -7.46 13.51 6.40
C ILE A 59 -8.37 12.44 5.78
N VAL A 60 -9.38 12.84 4.99
CA VAL A 60 -10.32 11.88 4.38
C VAL A 60 -9.61 10.89 3.45
N VAL A 61 -8.72 11.37 2.57
CA VAL A 61 -7.97 10.50 1.65
C VAL A 61 -7.10 9.49 2.40
N VAL A 62 -6.36 9.97 3.42
CA VAL A 62 -5.48 9.11 4.24
C VAL A 62 -6.28 8.07 5.02
N VAL A 63 -7.38 8.47 5.66
CA VAL A 63 -8.23 7.55 6.45
C VAL A 63 -8.89 6.50 5.56
N ILE A 64 -9.36 6.86 4.35
CA ILE A 64 -9.97 5.88 3.44
C ILE A 64 -8.93 4.84 2.99
N MET A 65 -7.72 5.28 2.64
CA MET A 65 -6.65 4.36 2.24
C MET A 65 -6.25 3.43 3.39
N ASP A 66 -6.11 3.97 4.59
CA ASP A 66 -5.78 3.19 5.80
C ASP A 66 -6.89 2.20 6.14
N PHE A 67 -8.15 2.62 6.07
CA PHE A 67 -9.31 1.76 6.29
C PHE A 67 -9.37 0.60 5.27
N MET A 68 -9.15 0.88 3.99
CA MET A 68 -9.12 -0.16 2.95
C MET A 68 -7.99 -1.18 3.18
N ALA A 69 -6.82 -0.73 3.63
CA ALA A 69 -5.69 -1.62 3.96
C ALA A 69 -5.99 -2.50 5.18
N GLN A 70 -6.63 -1.94 6.20
CA GLN A 70 -7.10 -2.69 7.37
C GLN A 70 -8.16 -3.73 6.99
N VAL A 71 -9.14 -3.37 6.17
CA VAL A 71 -10.19 -4.29 5.67
C VAL A 71 -9.59 -5.43 4.85
N GLN A 72 -8.62 -5.15 3.97
CA GLN A 72 -7.93 -6.19 3.20
C GLN A 72 -7.14 -7.15 4.08
N THR A 73 -6.49 -6.65 5.14
CA THR A 73 -5.76 -7.49 6.10
C THR A 73 -6.70 -8.45 6.85
N LEU A 74 -7.88 -7.95 7.26
CA LEU A 74 -8.92 -8.76 7.90
C LEU A 74 -9.52 -9.80 6.94
N MET A 75 -9.69 -9.47 5.65
CA MET A 75 -10.13 -10.45 4.66
C MET A 75 -9.05 -11.47 4.30
N MET A 76 -7.78 -11.07 4.19
CA MET A 76 -6.68 -12.00 3.95
C MET A 76 -6.52 -13.02 5.08
N SER A 77 -6.71 -12.63 6.35
CA SER A 77 -6.66 -13.58 7.47
C SER A 77 -7.77 -14.64 7.37
N SER A 78 -9.00 -14.24 6.98
CA SER A 78 -10.10 -15.19 6.77
C SER A 78 -9.89 -16.14 5.58
N GLN A 79 -9.21 -15.68 4.52
CA GLN A 79 -8.83 -16.54 3.38
C GLN A 79 -7.70 -17.51 3.73
N TYR A 80 -6.74 -17.06 4.57
CA TYR A 80 -5.71 -17.94 5.14
C TYR A 80 -6.33 -19.05 6.01
N GLU A 81 -7.31 -18.71 6.85
CA GLU A 81 -8.04 -19.69 7.66
C GLU A 81 -8.80 -20.71 6.80
N SER A 82 -9.39 -20.24 5.69
CA SER A 82 -10.09 -21.09 4.72
C SER A 82 -9.15 -22.04 3.96
N ALA A 83 -7.94 -21.59 3.60
CA ALA A 83 -6.93 -22.41 2.95
C ALA A 83 -6.31 -23.46 3.90
N LEU A 84 -6.04 -23.08 5.15
CA LEU A 84 -5.51 -23.97 6.19
C LEU A 84 -6.55 -25.02 6.64
N LYS A 85 -7.83 -24.63 6.76
CA LYS A 85 -8.92 -25.58 7.06
C LYS A 85 -9.12 -26.60 5.94
N LYS A 86 -8.97 -26.20 4.67
CA LYS A 86 -9.06 -27.12 3.52
C LYS A 86 -7.90 -28.13 3.48
N ALA A 87 -6.72 -27.75 3.97
CA ALA A 87 -5.56 -28.65 4.08
C ALA A 87 -5.74 -29.69 5.21
N ASN A 88 -6.28 -29.29 6.37
CA ASN A 88 -6.50 -30.20 7.50
C ASN A 88 -7.58 -31.27 7.22
N LEU A 89 -8.62 -30.94 6.46
CA LEU A 89 -9.70 -31.88 6.10
C LEU A 89 -9.25 -32.99 5.11
N LYS A 90 -8.13 -32.80 4.38
CA LYS A 90 -7.59 -33.84 3.47
C LYS A 90 -6.75 -34.90 4.21
N GLY A 91 -6.37 -34.66 5.47
CA GLY A 91 -5.56 -35.57 6.29
C GLY A 91 -6.34 -36.58 7.12
N TYR A 92 -7.66 -36.39 7.31
CA TYR A 92 -8.48 -37.25 8.18
C TYR A 92 -9.08 -38.50 7.47
N GLY A 93 -8.76 -38.69 6.18
CA GLY A 93 -9.30 -39.77 5.35
C GLY A 93 -8.32 -40.92 5.06
N ARG A 94 -7.34 -41.19 5.92
CA ARG A 94 -6.43 -42.34 5.80
C ARG A 94 -6.25 -43.05 7.12
#